data_AF-A0A5K1CGS2-F1
#
_entry.id   AF-A0A5K1CGS2-F1
#
_cell.length_a   1.000
_cell.length_b   1.000
_cell.length_c   1.000
_cell.angle_alpha   90.00
_cell.angle_beta   90.00
_cell.angle_gamma   90.00
#
_symmetry.space_group_name_H-M   'P 1'
#
loop_
_entity.id
_entity.type
_entity.pdbx_description
1 polymer ?
#
loop_
_entity_poly.entity_id
_entity_poly.type
_entity_poly.pdbx_seq_one_letter_code
_entity_poly.pdbx_strand_id
1 'polypeptide(L)' 'TGVALGIELDDKLPIHEYYEYFGPDYALHVVPSNMENKNSKQMLDEIRAKLLENLSKLRHAPSVQFQERPPETELPE' A
#
# COMPACT_ATOMS: atom_id res chain seq x y z
N THR A 1 -7.20 0.38 -5.76
CA THR A 1 -7.57 1.81 -5.94
C THR A 1 -8.15 2.41 -4.68
N GLY A 2 -8.99 1.70 -3.90
CA GLY A 2 -9.55 2.17 -2.63
C GLY A 2 -8.54 2.87 -1.71
N VAL A 3 -7.40 2.23 -1.42
CA VAL A 3 -6.30 2.80 -0.61
C VAL A 3 -5.81 4.16 -1.14
N ALA A 4 -5.64 4.30 -2.45
CA ALA A 4 -5.15 5.56 -3.04
C ALA A 4 -6.18 6.70 -2.94
N LEU A 5 -7.47 6.35 -2.93
CA LEU A 5 -8.58 7.29 -2.74
C LEU A 5 -8.92 7.51 -1.26
N GLY A 6 -8.28 6.79 -0.33
CA GLY A 6 -8.62 6.81 1.08
C GLY A 6 -10.01 6.24 1.39
N ILE A 7 -10.50 5.34 0.53
CA ILE A 7 -11.83 4.73 0.64
C ILE A 7 -11.68 3.29 1.11
N GLU A 8 -12.34 2.97 2.22
CA GLU A 8 -12.55 1.59 2.68
C GLU A 8 -13.63 0.92 1.84
N LEU A 9 -13.36 -0.31 1.40
CA LEU A 9 -14.26 -1.09 0.56
C LEU A 9 -14.88 -2.22 1.38
N ASP A 10 -16.14 -2.54 1.08
CA ASP A 10 -16.78 -3.75 1.62
C ASP A 10 -16.06 -4.99 1.05
N ASP A 11 -15.96 -6.02 1.87
CA ASP A 11 -15.40 -7.31 1.47
C ASP A 11 -16.36 -8.07 0.55
N LYS A 12 -17.68 -7.88 0.72
CA LYS A 12 -18.65 -8.51 -0.18
C LYS A 12 -18.63 -7.83 -1.55
N LEU A 13 -18.41 -8.61 -2.61
CA LEU A 13 -18.35 -8.05 -3.96
C LEU A 13 -19.73 -7.53 -4.40
N PRO A 14 -19.78 -6.37 -5.08
CA PRO A 14 -20.99 -5.89 -5.74
C PRO A 14 -21.27 -6.72 -7.00
N ILE A 15 -22.55 -6.84 -7.37
CA ILE A 15 -22.95 -7.56 -8.59
C ILE A 15 -22.48 -6.79 -9.83
N HIS A 16 -21.79 -7.49 -10.74
CA HIS A 16 -21.33 -6.98 -12.03
C HIS A 16 -21.21 -8.12 -13.06
N GLU A 17 -20.91 -7.80 -14.33
CA GLU A 17 -20.86 -8.77 -15.44
C GLU A 17 -19.92 -9.96 -15.17
N TYR A 18 -18.78 -9.71 -14.53
CA TYR A 18 -17.80 -10.75 -14.17
C TYR A 18 -17.98 -11.37 -12.77
N TYR A 19 -19.13 -11.18 -12.11
CA TYR A 19 -19.28 -11.56 -10.69
C TYR A 19 -19.04 -13.06 -10.44
N GLU A 20 -19.44 -13.91 -11.38
CA GLU A 20 -19.32 -15.37 -11.27
C GLU A 20 -17.87 -15.88 -11.24
N TYR A 21 -16.91 -15.09 -11.75
CA TYR A 21 -15.49 -15.46 -11.71
C TYR A 21 -14.89 -15.48 -10.30
N PHE A 22 -15.56 -14.84 -9.33
CA PHE A 22 -15.10 -14.72 -7.95
C PHE A 22 -15.75 -15.75 -7.02
N GLY A 23 -16.48 -16.72 -7.58
CA GLY A 23 -16.97 -17.86 -6.82
C GLY A 23 -15.83 -18.75 -6.29
N PRO A 24 -16.05 -19.51 -5.20
CA PRO A 24 -17.34 -19.67 -4.51
C PRO A 24 -17.63 -18.60 -3.46
N ASP A 25 -16.64 -17.82 -3.04
CA ASP A 25 -16.75 -16.98 -1.83
C ASP A 25 -17.31 -15.58 -2.13
N TYR A 26 -17.19 -15.09 -3.37
CA TYR A 26 -17.64 -13.76 -3.80
C TYR A 26 -17.14 -12.61 -2.89
N ALA A 27 -15.93 -12.78 -2.35
CA ALA A 27 -15.26 -11.83 -1.47
C ALA A 27 -14.12 -11.11 -2.20
N LEU A 28 -13.84 -9.89 -1.76
CA LEU A 28 -12.74 -9.07 -2.25
C LEU A 28 -11.40 -9.59 -1.71
N HIS A 29 -11.37 -9.99 -0.44
CA HIS A 29 -10.15 -10.48 0.20
C HIS A 29 -9.93 -11.98 -0.07
N VAL A 30 -8.67 -12.34 -0.29
CA VAL A 30 -8.23 -13.73 -0.43
C VAL A 30 -7.67 -14.23 0.91
N VAL A 31 -8.12 -15.39 1.34
CA VAL A 31 -7.65 -16.03 2.57
C VAL A 31 -6.22 -16.57 2.37
N PRO A 32 -5.30 -16.39 3.34
CA PRO A 32 -3.98 -16.98 3.26
C PRO A 32 -4.04 -18.52 3.21
N SER A 33 -3.16 -19.13 2.44
CA SER A 33 -3.03 -20.59 2.40
C SER A 33 -2.28 -21.13 3.62
N ASN A 34 -2.34 -22.44 3.81
CA ASN A 34 -1.53 -23.16 4.81
C ASN A 34 -0.07 -23.39 4.37
N MET A 35 0.39 -22.70 3.32
CA MET A 35 1.74 -22.84 2.81
C MET A 35 2.76 -22.37 3.85
N GLU A 36 3.80 -23.16 4.05
CA GLU A 36 4.86 -22.84 5.01
C GLU A 36 5.57 -21.53 4.64
N ASN A 37 5.63 -20.61 5.59
CA ASN A 37 6.41 -19.40 5.45
C ASN A 37 7.90 -19.67 5.77
N LYS A 38 8.73 -19.71 4.73
CA LYS A 38 10.19 -19.93 4.85
C LYS A 38 10.98 -18.67 5.24
N ASN A 39 10.30 -17.53 5.44
CA ASN A 39 10.94 -16.29 5.86
C ASN A 39 11.10 -16.30 7.38
N SER A 40 12.26 -16.74 7.87
CA SER A 40 12.58 -16.65 9.30
C SER A 40 12.79 -15.19 9.71
N LYS A 41 12.42 -14.85 10.94
CA LYS A 41 12.59 -13.49 11.48
C LYS A 41 14.05 -13.04 11.42
N GLN A 42 14.97 -13.93 11.76
CA GLN A 42 16.41 -13.66 11.71
C GLN A 42 16.87 -13.28 10.30
N MET A 43 16.47 -14.05 9.27
CA MET A 43 16.81 -13.75 7.88
C MET A 43 16.29 -12.36 7.46
N LEU A 44 15.04 -12.06 7.80
CA LEU A 44 14.43 -10.76 7.47
C LEU A 44 15.15 -9.61 8.17
N ASP A 45 15.55 -9.79 9.43
CA ASP A 45 16.28 -8.79 10.20
C ASP A 45 17.69 -8.53 9.63
N GLU A 46 18.40 -9.58 9.22
CA GLU A 46 19.71 -9.47 8.56
C GLU A 46 19.61 -8.70 7.23
N ILE A 47 18.63 -9.03 6.39
CA ILE A 47 18.37 -8.31 5.13
C ILE A 47 18.04 -6.85 5.41
N ARG A 48 17.13 -6.59 6.36
CA ARG A 48 16.73 -5.24 6.75
C ARG A 48 17.91 -4.39 7.22
N ALA A 49 18.77 -4.92 8.08
CA ALA A 49 19.95 -4.22 8.58
C ALA A 49 20.88 -3.83 7.42
N LYS A 50 21.14 -4.76 6.50
CA LYS A 50 22.00 -4.53 5.33
C LYS A 50 21.43 -3.48 4.38
N LEU A 51 20.10 -3.49 4.17
CA LEU A 51 19.42 -2.46 3.38
C LEU A 51 19.53 -1.08 4.02
N LEU A 52 19.32 -0.97 5.33
CA LEU A 52 19.45 0.29 6.06
C LEU A 52 20.88 0.84 6.02
N GLU A 53 21.88 -0.04 6.16
CA GLU A 53 23.29 0.35 6.00
C GLU A 53 23.56 0.91 4.59
N ASN A 54 23.04 0.26 3.55
CA ASN A 54 23.18 0.76 2.18
C ASN A 54 22.50 2.12 1.96
N LEU A 55 21.28 2.27 2.49
CA LEU A 55 20.54 3.54 2.41
C LEU A 55 21.24 4.67 3.17
N SER A 56 21.87 4.37 4.31
CA SER A 56 22.61 5.38 5.09
C SER A 56 23.82 5.97 4.36
N LYS A 57 24.35 5.26 3.35
CA LYS A 57 25.48 5.73 2.53
C LYS A 57 25.03 6.70 1.44
N LEU A 58 23.73 6.77 1.15
CA LEU A 58 23.20 7.74 0.20
C LEU A 58 23.27 9.13 0.82
N ARG A 59 23.71 10.11 0.03
CA ARG A 59 23.71 11.51 0.45
C ARG A 59 22.27 11.92 0.76
N HIS A 60 22.00 12.25 2.01
CA HIS A 60 20.70 12.81 2.38
C HIS A 60 20.53 14.16 1.69
N ALA A 61 19.36 14.41 1.08
CA ALA A 61 18.98 15.76 0.72
C ALA A 61 18.53 16.46 2.02
N PRO A 62 19.03 17.67 2.34
CA PRO A 62 18.40 18.46 3.41
C PRO A 62 16.92 18.61 3.06
N SER A 63 16.05 18.22 3.99
CA SER A 63 14.61 18.38 3.82
C SER A 63 14.31 19.85 3.53
N VAL A 64 13.67 20.13 2.38
CA VAL A 64 13.07 21.44 2.14
C VAL A 64 11.89 21.55 3.10
N GLN A 65 11.75 22.69 3.77
CA GLN A 65 10.62 22.94 4.65
C GLN A 65 9.32 22.74 3.85
N PHE A 66 8.40 21.91 4.36
CA PHE A 66 7.09 21.78 3.75
C PHE A 66 6.42 23.15 3.75
N GLN A 67 6.09 23.64 2.56
CA GLN A 67 5.31 24.86 2.39
C GLN A 67 3.87 24.44 2.11
N GLU A 68 2.95 24.95 2.90
CA GLU A 68 1.52 24.72 2.69
C GLU A 68 1.13 25.29 1.33
N ARG A 69 0.25 24.58 0.59
CA ARG A 69 -0.22 25.03 -0.72
C ARG A 69 -0.80 26.44 -0.58
N PRO A 70 -0.47 27.40 -1.47
CA PRO A 70 -1.17 28.67 -1.51
C PRO A 70 -2.69 28.44 -1.57
N PRO A 71 -3.51 29.24 -0.85
CA PRO A 71 -4.96 29.13 -0.93
C PRO A 71 -5.42 29.25 -2.38
N GLU A 72 -6.47 28.50 -2.76
CA GLU A 72 -7.02 28.57 -4.11
C GLU A 72 -7.40 30.01 -4.43
N THR A 73 -6.81 30.56 -5.49
CA THR A 73 -7.25 31.83 -6.06
C THR A 73 -8.62 31.59 -6.66
N GLU A 74 -9.67 32.15 -6.07
CA GLU A 74 -10.99 32.17 -6.70
C GLU A 74 -10.86 32.90 -8.06
N LEU A 75 -11.21 32.20 -9.14
CA LEU A 75 -11.28 32.81 -10.46
C LEU A 75 -12.47 33.79 -10.45
N PRO A 76 -12.31 35.05 -10.90
CA PRO A 76 -13.43 35.97 -11.03
C PRO A 76 -14.45 35.43 -12.05
N GLU A 77 -15.75 35.55 -11.72
CA GLU A 77 -16.89 35.16 -12.57
C GLU A 77 -16.88 35.76 -13.98
#